data_AF-A0A8T4W362-F1
#
_entry.id   AF-A0A8T4W362-F1
#
_cell.length_a   1.000
_cell.length_b   1.000
_cell.length_c   1.000
_cell.angle_alpha   90.00
_cell.angle_beta   90.00
_cell.angle_gamma   90.00
#
_symmetry.space_group_name_H-M   'P 1'
#
loop_
_entity.id
_entity.type
_entity.pdbx_description
1 polymer ?
#
loop_
_entity_poly.entity_id
_entity_poly.type
_entity_poly.pdbx_seq_one_letter_code
_entity_poly.pdbx_strand_id
1 'polypeptide(L)' 'MAVNDQTESGRNILSLFYALLAGSGLAFYFSWSFLYGTWTDIGVYAVSVVLIAFGIVGYLLYSIEE' A
#
# COMPACT_ATOMS: atom_id res chain seq x y z
N MET A 1 29.59 4.46 17.11
CA MET A 1 28.29 5.17 17.18
C MET A 1 27.60 5.36 15.81
N ALA A 2 28.08 4.76 14.71
CA ALA A 2 27.50 4.95 13.36
C ALA A 2 26.53 3.83 12.90
N VAL A 3 26.18 2.88 13.76
CA VAL A 3 25.34 1.72 13.38
C VAL A 3 23.84 2.03 13.44
N ASN A 4 23.41 3.08 14.15
CA ASN A 4 21.99 3.38 14.34
C ASN A 4 21.36 4.25 13.21
N ASP A 5 22.17 5.02 12.49
CA ASP A 5 21.66 5.95 11.47
C ASP A 5 21.16 5.21 10.20
N GLN A 6 21.80 4.08 9.88
CA GLN A 6 21.43 3.25 8.73
C GLN A 6 20.15 2.44 9.00
N THR A 7 19.86 2.09 10.26
CA THR A 7 18.66 1.31 10.64
C THR A 7 17.43 2.20 10.75
N GLU A 8 17.55 3.48 11.11
CA GLU A 8 16.44 4.43 11.08
C GLU A 8 16.07 4.86 9.65
N SER A 9 17.06 5.10 8.80
CA SER A 9 16.81 5.54 7.42
C SER A 9 16.17 4.43 6.56
N GLY A 10 16.62 3.18 6.71
CA GLY A 10 16.00 2.03 6.05
C GLY A 10 14.56 1.78 6.51
N ARG A 11 14.27 2.00 7.79
CA ARG A 11 12.93 1.85 8.41
C ARG A 11 11.92 2.83 7.81
N ASN A 12 12.34 4.09 7.65
CA ASN A 12 11.52 5.13 7.06
C ASN A 12 11.21 4.88 5.58
N ILE A 13 12.17 4.39 4.80
CA ILE A 13 11.96 4.10 3.36
C ILE A 13 11.03 2.90 3.17
N LEU A 14 11.19 1.84 3.97
CA LEU A 14 10.32 0.66 3.94
C LEU A 14 8.88 1.03 4.33
N SER A 15 8.70 1.80 5.41
CA SER A 15 7.39 2.31 5.83
C SER A 15 6.72 3.15 4.74
N LEU A 16 7.48 4.03 4.08
CA LEU A 16 6.99 4.83 2.95
C LEU A 16 6.63 3.99 1.73
N PHE A 17 7.39 2.94 1.45
CA PHE A 17 7.12 2.00 0.36
C PHE A 17 5.79 1.26 0.58
N TYR A 18 5.54 0.76 1.80
CA TYR A 18 4.25 0.13 2.13
C TYR A 18 3.07 1.11 2.11
N ALA A 19 3.28 2.34 2.59
CA ALA A 19 2.26 3.40 2.50
C ALA A 19 1.95 3.77 1.04
N LEU A 20 2.96 3.85 0.17
CA LEU A 20 2.79 4.04 -1.27
C LEU A 20 2.08 2.85 -1.93
N LEU A 21 2.38 1.62 -1.50
CA LEU A 21 1.70 0.42 -2.00
C LEU A 21 0.20 0.46 -1.69
N ALA A 22 -0.18 0.79 -0.45
CA ALA A 22 -1.57 0.98 -0.06
C ALA A 22 -2.22 2.14 -0.84
N GLY A 23 -1.52 3.27 -0.97
CA GLY A 23 -1.98 4.42 -1.75
C GLY A 23 -2.18 4.10 -3.23
N SER A 24 -1.32 3.25 -3.82
CA SER A 24 -1.44 2.81 -5.21
C SER A 24 -2.68 1.94 -5.45
N GLY A 25 -3.08 1.12 -4.47
CA GLY A 25 -4.32 0.34 -4.55
C GLY A 25 -5.55 1.24 -4.59
N LEU A 26 -5.54 2.32 -3.80
CA LEU A 26 -6.60 3.33 -3.81
C LEU A 26 -6.59 4.15 -5.11
N ALA A 27 -5.40 4.59 -5.56
CA ALA A 27 -5.23 5.34 -6.80
C ALA A 27 -5.66 4.53 -8.03
N PHE A 28 -5.41 3.22 -8.03
CA PHE A 28 -5.88 2.30 -9.08
C PHE A 28 -7.41 2.25 -9.12
N TYR A 29 -8.06 2.06 -7.95
CA TYR A 29 -9.52 2.05 -7.85
C TYR A 29 -10.14 3.36 -8.36
N PHE A 30 -9.60 4.50 -7.92
CA PHE A 30 -10.08 5.81 -8.34
C PHE A 30 -9.84 6.07 -9.83
N SER A 31 -8.64 5.76 -10.35
CA SER A 31 -8.31 5.95 -11.77
C SER A 31 -9.23 5.12 -12.66
N TRP A 32 -9.47 3.85 -12.30
CA TRP A 32 -10.33 2.96 -13.06
C TRP A 32 -11.79 3.40 -13.01
N SER A 33 -12.29 3.75 -11.82
CA SER A 33 -13.66 4.24 -11.65
C SER A 33 -13.90 5.55 -12.42
N PHE A 34 -12.88 6.40 -12.57
CA PHE A 34 -12.98 7.65 -13.34
C PHE A 34 -12.91 7.43 -14.86
N LEU A 35 -12.02 6.55 -15.32
CA LEU A 35 -11.80 6.27 -16.75
C LEU A 35 -12.98 5.53 -17.38
N TYR A 36 -13.55 4.56 -16.66
CA TYR A 36 -14.58 3.68 -17.19
C TYR A 36 -15.97 3.98 -16.62
N GLY A 37 -16.10 4.87 -15.62
CA GLY A 37 -17.37 5.16 -14.95
C GLY A 37 -17.89 3.98 -14.12
N THR A 38 -17.04 3.00 -13.84
CA THR A 38 -17.39 1.70 -13.29
C THR A 38 -17.16 1.65 -11.77
N TRP A 39 -17.98 2.39 -11.03
CA TRP A 39 -17.91 2.47 -9.57
C TRP A 39 -18.43 1.20 -8.87
N THR A 40 -19.22 0.37 -9.55
CA THR A 40 -19.88 -0.83 -8.99
C THR A 40 -19.42 -2.15 -9.62
N ASP A 41 -18.37 -2.12 -10.45
CA ASP A 41 -17.93 -3.31 -11.17
C ASP A 41 -17.16 -4.29 -10.28
N ILE A 42 -17.73 -5.48 -10.13
CA ILE A 42 -17.20 -6.54 -9.26
C ILE A 42 -15.74 -6.90 -9.60
N GLY A 43 -15.34 -6.79 -10.87
CA GLY A 43 -13.96 -7.02 -11.31
C GLY A 43 -12.98 -5.98 -10.79
N VAL A 44 -13.38 -4.71 -10.75
CA VAL A 44 -12.56 -3.62 -10.22
C VAL A 44 -12.41 -3.75 -8.71
N TYR A 45 -13.49 -4.13 -8.00
CA TYR A 45 -13.42 -4.45 -6.57
C TYR A 45 -12.51 -5.63 -6.27
N ALA A 46 -12.59 -6.71 -7.05
CA ALA A 46 -11.74 -7.89 -6.83
C ALA A 46 -10.24 -7.53 -6.89
N VAL A 47 -9.85 -6.72 -7.87
CA VAL A 47 -8.45 -6.26 -8.00
C VAL A 47 -8.09 -5.26 -6.90
N SER A 48 -8.96 -4.29 -6.62
CA SER A 48 -8.71 -3.22 -5.65
C SER A 48 -8.64 -3.73 -4.21
N VAL A 49 -9.54 -4.65 -3.84
CA VAL A 49 -9.55 -5.29 -2.51
C VAL A 49 -8.30 -6.12 -2.31
N VAL A 50 -7.85 -6.87 -3.31
CA VAL A 50 -6.60 -7.64 -3.20
C VAL A 50 -5.41 -6.70 -3.07
N LEU A 51 -5.31 -5.62 -3.86
CA LEU A 51 -4.23 -4.65 -3.72
C LEU A 51 -4.22 -3.96 -2.36
N ILE A 52 -5.38 -3.52 -1.87
CA ILE A 52 -5.50 -2.86 -0.57
C ILE A 52 -5.20 -3.85 0.55
N ALA A 53 -5.73 -5.07 0.50
CA ALA A 53 -5.45 -6.11 1.49
C ALA A 53 -3.97 -6.47 1.52
N PHE A 54 -3.32 -6.60 0.36
CA PHE A 54 -1.88 -6.87 0.28
C PHE A 54 -1.06 -5.69 0.82
N GLY A 55 -1.47 -4.45 0.53
CA GLY A 55 -0.85 -3.24 1.09
C GLY A 55 -0.99 -3.15 2.61
N ILE A 56 -2.19 -3.44 3.15
CA ILE A 56 -2.46 -3.44 4.59
C ILE A 56 -1.70 -4.58 5.28
N VAL A 57 -1.68 -5.79 4.72
CA VAL A 57 -0.92 -6.92 5.29
C VAL A 57 0.57 -6.61 5.33
N GLY A 58 1.11 -5.97 4.28
CA GLY A 58 2.50 -5.51 4.26
C GLY A 58 2.80 -4.48 5.35
N TYR A 59 1.90 -3.51 5.54
CA TYR A 59 2.02 -2.52 6.61
C TYR A 59 1.88 -3.14 8.01
N LEU A 60 0.93 -4.05 8.20
CA LEU A 60 0.68 -4.71 9.47
C LEU A 60 1.84 -5.62 9.87
N LEU A 61 2.40 -6.40 8.93
CA LEU A 61 3.57 -7.25 9.19
C LEU A 61 4.75 -6.43 9.71
N TYR A 62 4.91 -5.22 9.18
CA TYR A 62 5.93 -4.29 9.63
C TYR A 62 5.68 -3.73 11.03
N SER A 63 4.41 -3.39 11.33
CA SER A 63 4.00 -2.92 12.64
C SER A 63 4.10 -3.99 13.74
N ILE A 64 4.11 -5.28 13.37
CA ILE A 64 4.19 -6.41 14.34
C ILE A 64 5.65 -6.77 14.68
N GLU A 65 6.63 -6.31 13.88
CA GLU A 65 8.06 -6.48 14.20
C GLU A 65 8.59 -5.43 15.20
N GLU A 66 7.71 -4.59 15.78
CA GLU A 66 7.95 -3.81 17.00
C GLU A 66 7.89 -4.65 18.29
#